data_AF-F9HKE9-F1
#
_entry.id   AF-F9HKE9-F1
#
_cell.length_a   1.000
_cell.length_b   1.000
_cell.length_c   1.000
_cell.angle_alpha   90.00
_cell.angle_beta   90.00
_cell.angle_gamma   90.00
#
_symmetry.space_group_name_H-M   'P 1'
#
loop_
_entity.id
_entity.type
_entity.pdbx_description
1 polymer ?
#
loop_
_entity_poly.entity_id
_entity_poly.type
_entity_poly.pdbx_seq_one_letter_code
_entity_poly.pdbx_strand_id
1 'polypeptide(L)'
;MTLKTFSDKVKTFTFTYEFKDLDTAMVAGHALLGYMAGTYYQPAISLTYKNKGTLVAEYVEDKKLNYIFKRICESFKGCKQTEG
;
A
#
# COMPACT_ATOMS: atom_id res chain seq x y z
N MET A 1 -16.55 6.16 15.12
CA MET A 1 -15.18 6.14 14.55
C MET A 1 -15.02 7.40 13.71
N THR A 2 -13.93 8.14 13.87
CA THR A 2 -13.68 9.36 13.09
C THR A 2 -12.51 9.07 12.15
N LEU A 3 -12.75 9.17 10.85
CA LEU A 3 -11.70 9.03 9.84
C LEU A 3 -10.73 10.21 9.94
N LYS A 4 -9.45 9.97 9.64
CA LYS A 4 -8.43 11.02 9.64
C LYS A 4 -8.60 11.94 8.44
N THR A 5 -8.38 13.22 8.69
CA THR A 5 -8.18 14.24 7.65
C THR A 5 -6.71 14.60 7.59
N PHE A 6 -6.25 14.98 6.41
CA PHE A 6 -4.92 15.52 6.21
C PHE A 6 -4.76 16.88 6.87
N SER A 7 -3.56 17.18 7.39
CA SER A 7 -3.21 18.53 7.83
C SER A 7 -2.62 19.35 6.68
N ASP A 8 -2.46 20.66 6.85
CA ASP A 8 -1.79 21.53 5.86
C ASP A 8 -0.30 21.18 5.64
N LYS A 9 0.28 20.26 6.42
CA LYS A 9 1.69 19.85 6.34
C LYS A 9 1.90 18.56 5.55
N VAL A 10 0.89 18.07 4.84
CA VAL A 10 1.01 16.84 4.08
C VAL A 10 2.07 16.89 3.00
N LYS A 11 2.71 15.76 2.80
CA LYS A 11 3.72 15.56 1.76
C LYS A 11 3.39 14.30 0.98
N THR A 12 3.81 14.27 -0.28
CA THR A 12 3.79 13.05 -1.07
C THR A 12 4.98 12.18 -0.68
N PHE A 13 4.70 10.91 -0.44
CA PHE A 13 5.69 9.87 -0.18
C PHE A 13 5.56 8.77 -1.21
N THR A 14 6.69 8.16 -1.54
CA THR A 14 6.75 6.99 -2.41
C THR A 14 7.21 5.79 -1.59
N PHE A 15 6.47 4.70 -1.70
CA PHE A 15 6.79 3.40 -1.13
C PHE A 15 6.92 2.38 -2.26
N THR A 16 8.03 1.65 -2.28
CA THR A 16 8.29 0.60 -3.27
C THR A 16 8.50 -0.71 -2.57
N TYR A 17 7.86 -1.77 -3.05
CA TYR A 17 8.01 -3.12 -2.52
C TYR A 17 8.03 -4.14 -3.65
N GLU A 18 8.90 -5.13 -3.53
CA GLU A 18 9.06 -6.19 -4.53
C GLU A 18 8.44 -7.51 -4.02
N PHE A 19 7.58 -8.07 -4.86
CA PHE A 19 6.95 -9.37 -4.72
C PHE A 19 7.48 -10.35 -5.77
N LYS A 20 7.22 -11.64 -5.52
CA LYS A 20 7.61 -12.73 -6.43
C LYS A 20 6.91 -12.66 -7.78
N ASP A 21 5.66 -12.21 -7.78
CA ASP A 21 4.77 -12.19 -8.94
C ASP A 21 3.84 -10.98 -8.88
N LEU A 22 3.26 -10.64 -10.03
CA LEU A 22 2.35 -9.51 -10.19
C LEU A 22 1.04 -9.71 -9.40
N ASP A 23 0.56 -10.95 -9.29
CA ASP A 23 -0.68 -11.27 -8.58
C ASP A 23 -0.56 -10.92 -7.09
N THR A 24 0.51 -11.39 -6.44
CA THR A 24 0.80 -11.06 -5.04
C THR A 24 0.98 -9.55 -4.86
N ALA A 25 1.63 -8.87 -5.81
CA ALA A 25 1.76 -7.42 -5.77
C ALA A 25 0.40 -6.71 -5.83
N MET A 26 -0.51 -7.16 -6.70
CA MET A 26 -1.87 -6.62 -6.82
C MET A 26 -2.69 -6.87 -5.56
N VAL A 27 -2.63 -8.07 -4.96
CA VAL A 27 -3.32 -8.36 -3.70
C VAL A 27 -2.84 -7.44 -2.58
N ALA A 28 -1.51 -7.30 -2.43
CA ALA A 28 -0.95 -6.38 -1.45
C ALA A 28 -1.32 -4.92 -1.73
N GLY A 29 -1.36 -4.51 -2.99
CA GLY A 29 -1.81 -3.18 -3.42
C GLY A 29 -3.26 -2.91 -2.98
N HIS A 30 -4.18 -3.83 -3.21
CA HIS A 30 -5.57 -3.70 -2.73
C HIS A 30 -5.64 -3.58 -1.21
N ALA A 31 -4.79 -4.30 -0.47
CA ALA A 31 -4.72 -4.15 0.98
C ALA A 31 -4.24 -2.76 1.41
N LEU A 32 -3.29 -2.14 0.68
CA LEU A 32 -2.90 -0.75 0.90
C LEU A 32 -4.05 0.22 0.63
N LEU A 33 -4.81 0.04 -0.46
CA LEU A 33 -6.00 0.85 -0.75
C LEU A 33 -7.04 0.71 0.36
N GLY A 34 -7.31 -0.51 0.82
CA GLY A 34 -8.25 -0.78 1.91
C GLY A 34 -7.82 -0.12 3.21
N TYR A 35 -6.52 -0.18 3.55
CA TYR A 35 -5.99 0.52 4.72
C TYR A 35 -6.21 2.04 4.61
N MET A 36 -5.90 2.64 3.46
CA MET A 36 -6.07 4.09 3.26
C MET A 36 -7.55 4.48 3.33
N ALA A 37 -8.44 3.76 2.64
CA ALA A 37 -9.88 4.03 2.66
C ALA A 37 -10.51 3.82 4.05
N GLY A 38 -10.00 2.86 4.84
CA GLY A 38 -10.46 2.62 6.20
C GLY A 38 -9.90 3.60 7.24
N THR A 39 -8.83 4.32 6.91
CA THR A 39 -8.13 5.23 7.85
C THR A 39 -8.47 6.70 7.58
N TYR A 40 -8.66 7.09 6.32
CA TYR A 40 -8.75 8.49 5.88
C TYR A 40 -10.10 8.81 5.27
N TYR A 41 -10.61 10.01 5.52
CA TYR A 41 -11.87 10.49 4.95
C TYR A 41 -11.78 10.63 3.43
N GLN A 42 -10.65 11.14 2.95
CA GLN A 42 -10.30 11.20 1.53
C GLN A 42 -8.95 10.51 1.36
N PRO A 43 -8.90 9.22 0.98
CA PRO A 43 -7.64 8.53 0.78
C PRO A 43 -6.93 9.10 -0.45
N ALA A 44 -5.70 9.59 -0.26
CA ALA A 44 -4.84 10.07 -1.32
C ALA A 44 -3.70 9.07 -1.53
N ILE A 45 -3.94 8.08 -2.40
CA ILE A 45 -2.99 7.04 -2.77
C ILE A 45 -3.16 6.67 -4.24
N SER A 46 -2.04 6.46 -4.93
CA SER A 46 -1.97 5.93 -6.29
C SER A 46 -1.03 4.73 -6.31
N LEU A 47 -1.44 3.67 -7.00
CA LEU A 47 -0.66 2.45 -7.13
C LEU A 47 -0.22 2.25 -8.58
N THR A 48 1.06 2.00 -8.74
CA THR A 48 1.65 1.60 -10.02
C THR A 48 2.32 0.24 -9.85
N TYR A 49 1.99 -0.69 -10.74
CA TYR A 49 2.64 -1.99 -10.80
C TYR A 49 3.67 -1.96 -11.93
N LYS A 50 4.90 -2.32 -11.61
CA LYS A 50 6.02 -2.39 -12.55
C LYS A 50 6.58 -3.80 -12.56
N ASN A 51 7.09 -4.22 -13.73
CA ASN A 51 7.75 -5.51 -13.92
C ASN A 51 6.87 -6.70 -13.45
N LYS A 52 7.48 -7.85 -13.16
CA LYS A 52 6.79 -9.08 -12.72
C LYS A 52 6.52 -9.11 -11.20
N GLY A 53 6.25 -7.98 -10.55
CA GLY A 53 5.95 -7.98 -9.10
C GLY A 53 6.37 -6.75 -8.29
N THR A 54 6.81 -5.66 -8.91
CA THR A 54 7.15 -4.44 -8.18
C THR A 54 5.89 -3.60 -7.96
N LEU A 55 5.52 -3.39 -6.70
CA LEU A 55 4.48 -2.45 -6.27
C LEU A 55 5.10 -1.10 -5.93
N VAL A 56 4.58 -0.04 -6.53
CA VAL A 56 4.90 1.36 -6.18
C VAL A 56 3.62 2.04 -5.70
N ALA A 57 3.63 2.52 -4.46
CA ALA A 57 2.54 3.28 -3.87
C ALA A 57 2.99 4.71 -3.63
N GLU A 58 2.34 5.66 -4.26
CA GLU A 58 2.49 7.09 -4.00
C GLU A 58 1.31 7.56 -3.16
N TYR A 59 1.58 8.15 -2.00
CA TYR A 59 0.53 8.54 -1.06
C TYR A 59 0.84 9.87 -0.40
N VAL A 60 -0.22 10.58 0.01
CA VAL A 60 -0.11 11.86 0.70
C VAL A 60 -0.38 11.64 2.18
N GLU A 61 0.53 12.09 3.04
CA GLU A 61 0.40 11.94 4.49
C GLU A 61 1.25 12.99 5.24
N ASP A 62 0.96 13.24 6.52
CA ASP A 62 1.82 14.05 7.39
C ASP A 62 3.12 13.33 7.77
N LYS A 63 3.08 12.00 7.84
CA LYS A 63 4.19 11.14 8.28
C LYS A 63 4.32 9.92 7.38
N LYS A 64 5.55 9.44 7.20
CA LYS A 64 5.82 8.22 6.41
C LYS A 64 5.10 7.02 7.02
N LEU A 65 4.31 6.34 6.19
CA LEU A 65 3.62 5.09 6.53
C LEU A 65 4.43 3.83 6.15
N ASN A 66 5.70 3.98 5.74
CA ASN A 66 6.54 2.89 5.24
C ASN A 66 6.56 1.66 6.15
N TYR A 67 6.57 1.84 7.47
CA TYR A 67 6.53 0.70 8.41
C TYR A 67 5.21 -0.09 8.31
N ILE A 68 4.09 0.62 8.25
CA ILE A 68 2.75 0.01 8.15
C ILE A 68 2.59 -0.67 6.79
N PHE A 69 2.95 0.03 5.71
CA PHE A 69 2.85 -0.50 4.35
C PHE A 69 3.75 -1.72 4.17
N LYS A 70 4.97 -1.69 4.73
CA LYS A 70 5.87 -2.84 4.75
C LYS A 70 5.24 -4.03 5.48
N ARG A 71 4.66 -3.82 6.67
CA ARG A 71 4.01 -4.89 7.44
C ARG A 71 2.82 -5.51 6.71
N ILE A 72 2.01 -4.69 6.03
CA ILE A 72 0.92 -5.17 5.17
C ILE A 72 1.50 -6.03 4.04
N CYS A 73 2.48 -5.51 3.30
CA CYS A 73 3.12 -6.23 2.19
C CYS A 73 3.79 -7.54 2.62
N GLU A 74 4.47 -7.55 3.77
CA GLU A 74 5.12 -8.75 4.33
C GLU A 74 4.11 -9.85 4.67
N SER A 75 2.86 -9.48 5.00
CA SER A 75 1.79 -10.45 5.26
C SER A 75 1.41 -11.25 4.00
N PHE A 76 1.63 -10.68 2.80
CA PHE A 76 1.37 -11.34 1.52
C PHE A 76 2.58 -12.05 0.92
N LYS A 77 3.81 -11.78 1.40
CA LYS A 77 5.00 -12.54 0.99
C LYS A 77 4.94 -14.03 1.36
N GLY A 78 4.13 -14.39 2.35
CA GLY A 78 3.91 -15.77 2.78
C GLY A 78 2.86 -16.54 1.98
N CYS A 79 2.16 -15.91 1.04
CA CYS A 79 1.16 -16.57 0.19
C CYS A 79 1.88 -17.48 -0.82
N LYS A 80 2.19 -18.72 -0.41
CA LYS A 80 2.39 -19.79 -1.38
C LYS A 80 1.05 -20.00 -2.08
N GLN A 81 0.95 -19.63 -3.35
CA GLN A 81 -0.11 -20.15 -4.21
C GLN A 81 -0.06 -21.67 -4.08
N THR A 82 -1.05 -22.24 -3.40
CA THR A 82 -1.30 -23.67 -3.42
C THR A 82 -2.00 -23.90 -4.75
N GLU A 83 -1.23 -24.44 -5.69
CA GLU A 83 -1.73 -24.91 -6.99
C GLU A 83 -2.84 -25.94 -6.70
N GLY A 84 -4.04 -25.68 -7.23
CA GLY A 84 -5.17 -26.62 -7.23
C GLY A 84 -5.07 -27.60 -8.38
#